data_AF-A0A6G0T0V6-F1
#
_entry.id   AF-A0A6G0T0V6-F1
#
_cell.length_a   1.000
_cell.length_b   1.000
_cell.length_c   1.000
_cell.angle_alpha   90.00
_cell.angle_beta   90.00
_cell.angle_gamma   90.00
#
_symmetry.space_group_name_H-M   'P 1'
#
loop_
_entity.id
_entity.type
_entity.pdbx_description
1 polymer ?
#
loop_
_entity_poly.entity_id
_entity_poly.type
_entity_poly.pdbx_seq_one_letter_code
_entity_poly.pdbx_strand_id
1 'polypeptide(L)'
;MWFCPGNVDHIVQKDDDEDKVIEKQTKTRQTSINQNRTESLNNLKIQAKKMTEISEKRFCQGNIGESVKVKILDVDRARSDLRCVLGVIMSMKDNFYEIGTTEGKLQQLYSRNQFTVCKEKIIQIEDVPANSISLREAARSFSNLGGQGYDRCTCTQSCKTNKCKCKKADRLCNSKCHASKSCANK
;
A
#
# COMPACT_ATOMS: atom_id res chain seq x y z
N MET A 1 -73.80 -45.60 34.17
CA MET A 1 -72.45 -45.20 33.72
C MET A 1 -72.24 -45.75 32.31
N TRP A 2 -72.69 -45.04 31.28
CA TRP A 2 -72.44 -45.35 29.86
C TRP A 2 -72.22 -44.00 29.16
N PHE A 3 -71.03 -43.80 28.60
CA PHE A 3 -70.56 -42.59 27.91
C PHE A 3 -70.86 -42.68 26.40
N CYS A 4 -71.26 -41.58 25.76
CA CYS A 4 -71.07 -41.22 24.35
C CYS A 4 -71.40 -39.71 24.17
N PRO A 5 -70.85 -38.96 23.19
CA PRO A 5 -69.72 -39.22 22.29
C PRO A 5 -68.63 -38.12 22.38
N GLY A 6 -67.37 -38.49 22.10
CA GLY A 6 -66.33 -37.51 21.74
C GLY A 6 -66.41 -37.23 20.25
N ASN A 7 -66.81 -36.01 19.88
CA ASN A 7 -66.83 -35.55 18.49
C ASN A 7 -65.37 -35.36 18.04
N VAL A 8 -64.86 -36.30 17.24
CA VAL A 8 -63.75 -36.03 16.33
C VAL A 8 -64.34 -35.31 15.13
N ASP A 9 -63.68 -34.24 14.72
CA ASP A 9 -63.83 -33.48 13.47
C ASP A 9 -64.11 -31.99 13.73
N HIS A 10 -63.03 -31.21 13.81
CA HIS A 10 -63.01 -29.92 13.12
C HIS A 10 -61.58 -29.49 12.77
N ILE A 11 -61.18 -29.91 11.57
CA ILE A 11 -60.51 -29.10 10.53
C ILE A 11 -59.18 -28.45 10.92
N VAL A 12 -58.11 -29.20 10.62
CA VAL A 12 -56.78 -28.70 10.23
C VAL A 12 -56.92 -27.97 8.89
N GLN A 13 -57.13 -26.65 8.89
CA GLN A 13 -57.00 -25.80 7.70
C GLN A 13 -56.60 -24.36 8.11
N LYS A 14 -55.38 -24.15 8.59
CA LYS A 14 -54.81 -22.79 8.74
C LYS A 14 -53.33 -22.65 8.40
N ASP A 15 -52.59 -23.74 8.19
CA ASP A 15 -51.12 -23.66 8.11
C ASP A 15 -50.59 -23.54 6.66
N ASP A 16 -51.28 -24.08 5.65
CA ASP A 16 -50.76 -24.15 4.27
C ASP A 16 -50.78 -22.82 3.47
N ASP A 17 -51.64 -21.87 3.85
CA ASP A 17 -51.77 -20.58 3.17
C ASP A 17 -50.87 -19.50 3.77
N GLU A 18 -50.59 -19.53 5.09
CA GLU A 18 -49.63 -18.60 5.70
C GLU A 18 -48.19 -18.92 5.27
N ASP A 19 -47.80 -20.19 5.20
CA ASP A 19 -46.46 -20.60 4.76
C ASP A 19 -46.17 -20.19 3.31
N LYS A 20 -47.18 -20.25 2.42
CA LYS A 20 -47.07 -19.78 1.02
C LYS A 20 -46.94 -18.26 0.91
N VAL A 21 -47.58 -17.51 1.81
CA VAL A 21 -47.50 -16.04 1.84
C VAL A 21 -46.12 -15.59 2.35
N ILE A 22 -45.59 -16.24 3.38
CA ILE A 22 -44.24 -15.99 3.92
C ILE A 22 -43.18 -16.33 2.86
N GLU A 23 -43.31 -17.45 2.16
CA GLU A 23 -42.37 -17.85 1.11
C GLU A 23 -42.36 -16.86 -0.07
N LYS A 24 -43.52 -16.35 -0.49
CA LYS A 24 -43.63 -15.29 -1.51
C LYS A 24 -42.98 -13.98 -1.06
N GLN A 25 -43.21 -13.54 0.18
CA GLN A 25 -42.57 -12.35 0.72
C GLN A 25 -41.05 -12.50 0.78
N THR A 26 -40.56 -13.67 1.20
CA THR A 26 -39.14 -13.96 1.31
C THR A 26 -38.46 -13.97 -0.07
N LYS A 27 -39.10 -14.58 -1.08
CA LYS A 27 -38.64 -14.57 -2.49
C LYS A 27 -38.60 -13.15 -3.06
N THR A 28 -39.62 -12.33 -2.79
CA THR A 28 -39.68 -10.93 -3.25
C THR A 28 -38.60 -10.07 -2.59
N ARG A 29 -38.30 -10.31 -1.30
CA ARG A 29 -37.19 -9.65 -0.61
C ARG A 29 -35.84 -10.09 -1.19
N GLN A 30 -35.68 -11.37 -1.49
CA GLN A 30 -34.46 -11.92 -2.10
C GLN A 30 -34.19 -11.31 -3.49
N THR A 31 -35.22 -11.16 -4.32
CA THR A 31 -35.08 -10.55 -5.65
C THR A 31 -34.73 -9.07 -5.56
N SER A 32 -35.37 -8.31 -4.67
CA SER A 32 -35.02 -6.91 -4.42
C SER A 32 -33.57 -6.76 -3.92
N ILE A 33 -33.12 -7.62 -3.00
CA ILE A 33 -31.72 -7.63 -2.54
C ILE A 33 -30.76 -7.91 -3.69
N ASN A 34 -31.06 -8.88 -4.55
CA ASN A 34 -30.21 -9.23 -5.69
C ASN A 34 -30.19 -8.11 -6.73
N GLN A 35 -31.32 -7.47 -7.02
CA GLN A 35 -31.39 -6.30 -7.90
C GLN A 35 -30.51 -5.17 -7.36
N ASN A 36 -30.66 -4.80 -6.08
CA ASN A 36 -29.84 -3.77 -5.44
C ASN A 36 -28.35 -4.11 -5.47
N ARG A 37 -27.98 -5.39 -5.29
CA ARG A 37 -26.59 -5.85 -5.40
C ARG A 37 -26.06 -5.70 -6.83
N THR A 38 -26.85 -6.08 -7.85
CA THR A 38 -26.44 -5.93 -9.25
C THR A 38 -26.28 -4.46 -9.65
N GLU A 39 -27.18 -3.60 -9.19
CA GLU A 39 -27.12 -2.17 -9.42
C GLU A 39 -25.91 -1.54 -8.72
N SER A 40 -25.67 -1.91 -7.46
CA SER A 40 -24.48 -1.47 -6.70
C SER A 40 -23.19 -1.88 -7.41
N LEU A 41 -23.11 -3.11 -7.94
CA LEU A 41 -21.96 -3.60 -8.70
C LEU A 41 -21.76 -2.78 -9.98
N ASN A 42 -22.84 -2.49 -10.72
CA ASN A 42 -22.78 -1.66 -11.92
C ASN A 42 -22.31 -0.23 -11.60
N ASN A 43 -22.83 0.36 -10.53
CA ASN A 43 -22.40 1.69 -10.07
C ASN A 43 -20.92 1.70 -9.68
N LEU A 44 -20.44 0.67 -8.97
CA LEU A 44 -19.02 0.51 -8.66
C LEU A 44 -18.16 0.41 -9.93
N LYS A 45 -18.59 -0.34 -10.95
CA LYS A 45 -17.90 -0.42 -12.25
C LYS A 45 -17.83 0.94 -12.95
N ILE A 46 -18.94 1.68 -12.97
CA ILE A 46 -18.99 3.03 -13.57
C ILE A 46 -18.04 3.98 -12.83
N GLN A 47 -18.06 3.95 -11.50
CA GLN A 47 -17.17 4.78 -10.69
C GLN A 47 -15.70 4.41 -10.89
N ALA A 48 -15.37 3.11 -10.97
CA ALA A 48 -14.02 2.65 -11.26
C ALA A 48 -13.52 3.20 -12.61
N LYS A 49 -14.33 3.11 -13.67
CA LYS A 49 -13.99 3.69 -14.99
C LYS A 49 -13.77 5.20 -14.93
N LYS A 50 -14.65 5.93 -14.23
CA LYS A 50 -14.48 7.38 -14.04
C LYS A 50 -13.17 7.70 -13.31
N MET A 51 -12.83 6.94 -12.27
CA MET A 51 -11.59 7.13 -11.51
C MET A 51 -10.34 6.87 -12.36
N THR A 52 -10.35 5.85 -13.22
CA THR A 52 -9.22 5.55 -14.13
C THR A 52 -9.02 6.67 -15.15
N GLU A 53 -10.10 7.13 -15.80
CA GLU A 53 -10.04 8.23 -16.78
C GLU A 53 -9.53 9.54 -16.16
N ILE A 54 -9.99 9.86 -14.95
CA ILE A 54 -9.52 11.06 -14.22
C ILE A 54 -8.04 10.94 -13.89
N SER A 55 -7.58 9.75 -13.49
CA SER A 55 -6.17 9.50 -13.19
C SER A 55 -5.30 9.67 -14.44
N GLU A 56 -5.69 9.06 -15.56
CA GLU A 56 -4.97 9.15 -16.84
C GLU A 56 -4.87 10.59 -17.34
N LYS A 57 -5.96 11.37 -17.22
CA LYS A 57 -5.95 12.81 -17.57
C LYS A 57 -5.03 13.63 -16.68
N ARG A 58 -4.89 13.27 -15.40
CA ARG A 58 -4.02 13.99 -14.44
C ARG A 58 -2.54 13.67 -14.64
N PHE A 59 -2.22 12.43 -15.00
CA PHE A 59 -0.85 11.98 -15.14
C PHE A 59 -0.55 11.66 -16.61
N CYS A 60 -0.04 12.65 -17.35
CA CYS A 60 0.42 12.48 -18.74
C CYS A 60 1.41 11.31 -18.87
N GLN A 61 1.30 10.43 -19.87
CA GLN A 61 2.22 9.30 -20.01
C GLN A 61 3.69 9.76 -20.08
N GLY A 62 4.59 9.00 -19.46
CA GLY A 62 6.02 9.29 -19.49
C GLY A 62 6.69 8.55 -20.65
N ASN A 63 7.56 9.23 -21.39
CA ASN A 63 8.32 8.60 -22.46
C ASN A 63 9.63 8.02 -21.95
N ILE A 64 10.17 7.03 -22.66
CA ILE A 64 11.49 6.46 -22.37
C ILE A 64 12.54 7.56 -22.57
N GLY A 65 13.49 7.65 -21.64
CA GLY A 65 14.55 8.67 -21.64
C GLY A 65 14.16 10.01 -21.04
N GLU A 66 12.94 10.15 -20.50
CA GLU A 66 12.57 11.32 -19.70
C GLU A 66 13.07 11.20 -18.27
N SER A 67 13.52 12.33 -17.71
CA SER A 67 13.88 12.40 -16.30
C SER A 67 12.65 12.46 -15.41
N VAL A 68 12.70 11.76 -14.29
CA VAL A 68 11.59 11.59 -13.35
C VAL A 68 12.05 11.82 -11.91
N LYS A 69 11.11 12.25 -11.08
CA LYS A 69 11.26 12.40 -9.63
C LYS A 69 10.39 11.38 -8.92
N VAL A 70 11.01 10.54 -8.11
CA VAL A 70 10.32 9.56 -7.25
C VAL A 70 10.36 10.07 -5.81
N LYS A 71 9.19 10.17 -5.16
CA LYS A 71 9.11 10.66 -3.77
C LYS A 71 9.66 9.63 -2.78
N ILE A 72 10.43 10.10 -1.79
CA ILE A 72 10.92 9.27 -0.70
C ILE A 72 9.99 9.44 0.50
N LEU A 73 9.72 8.34 1.21
CA LEU A 73 8.97 8.36 2.46
C LEU A 73 9.74 9.12 3.54
N ASP A 74 9.04 9.90 4.36
CA ASP A 74 9.67 10.69 5.43
C ASP A 74 10.44 9.82 6.43
N VAL A 75 10.04 8.55 6.61
CA VAL A 75 10.75 7.58 7.47
C VAL A 75 12.16 7.30 6.96
N ASP A 76 12.38 7.34 5.65
CA ASP A 76 13.64 6.96 4.99
C ASP A 76 14.54 8.14 4.69
N ARG A 77 14.12 9.34 5.12
CA ARG A 77 14.76 10.62 4.81
C ARG A 77 15.17 11.36 6.09
N ALA A 78 16.38 11.90 6.17
CA ALA A 78 16.71 12.88 7.20
C ALA A 78 16.05 14.24 6.91
N ARG A 79 16.03 15.12 7.91
CA ARG A 79 15.42 16.46 7.76
C ARG A 79 16.08 17.30 6.65
N SER A 80 17.38 17.11 6.43
CA SER A 80 18.16 17.88 5.46
C SER A 80 18.26 17.22 4.09
N ASP A 81 17.78 15.98 3.92
CA ASP A 81 17.92 15.25 2.67
C ASP A 81 16.89 15.68 1.63
N LEU A 82 17.18 15.37 0.36
CA LEU A 82 16.28 15.59 -0.75
C LEU A 82 14.97 14.79 -0.57
N ARG A 83 13.84 15.43 -0.91
CA ARG A 83 12.51 14.80 -0.78
C ARG A 83 12.21 13.75 -1.84
N CYS A 84 12.96 13.78 -2.93
CA CYS A 84 12.78 12.91 -4.08
C CYS A 84 14.13 12.41 -4.58
N VAL A 85 14.13 11.19 -5.12
CA VAL A 85 15.22 10.66 -5.93
C VAL A 85 15.00 11.08 -7.38
N LEU A 86 16.06 11.52 -8.05
CA LEU A 86 16.07 11.78 -9.49
C LEU A 86 16.44 10.50 -10.25
N GLY A 87 15.73 10.24 -11.34
CA GLY A 87 16.01 9.11 -12.21
C GLY A 87 15.56 9.37 -13.64
N VAL A 88 15.69 8.36 -14.48
CA VAL A 88 15.30 8.32 -15.90
C VAL A 88 14.45 7.08 -16.16
N ILE A 89 13.45 7.21 -17.03
CA ILE A 89 12.65 6.05 -17.47
C ILE A 89 13.49 5.23 -18.45
N MET A 90 13.79 3.98 -18.09
CA MET A 90 14.58 3.07 -18.93
C MET A 90 13.70 2.24 -19.86
N SER A 91 12.62 1.67 -19.33
CA SER A 91 11.72 0.81 -20.11
C SER A 91 10.31 0.81 -19.50
N MET A 92 9.33 0.34 -20.28
CA MET A 92 7.95 0.14 -19.83
C MET A 92 7.53 -1.32 -20.07
N LYS A 93 6.96 -1.96 -19.05
CA LYS A 93 6.44 -3.33 -19.09
C LYS A 93 5.04 -3.34 -18.48
N ASP A 94 4.03 -3.77 -19.24
CA ASP A 94 2.65 -3.94 -18.76
C ASP A 94 2.11 -2.73 -17.96
N ASN A 95 2.31 -1.50 -18.47
CA ASN A 95 1.97 -0.20 -17.82
C ASN A 95 2.79 0.19 -16.59
N PHE A 96 3.80 -0.61 -16.22
CA PHE A 96 4.78 -0.26 -15.21
C PHE A 96 6.08 0.23 -15.83
N TYR A 97 6.76 1.11 -15.11
CA TYR A 97 7.95 1.82 -15.55
C TYR A 97 9.16 1.32 -14.77
N GLU A 98 10.22 0.99 -15.51
CA GLU A 98 11.55 0.77 -14.95
C GLU A 98 12.28 2.09 -14.86
N ILE A 99 12.70 2.47 -13.66
CA ILE A 99 13.39 3.74 -13.41
C ILE A 99 14.85 3.45 -13.04
N GLY A 100 15.75 4.12 -13.74
CA GLY A 100 17.18 4.14 -13.45
C GLY A 100 17.57 5.42 -12.74
N THR A 101 18.53 5.34 -11.83
CA THR A 101 19.15 6.50 -11.17
C THR A 101 20.65 6.47 -11.45
N THR A 102 21.38 7.55 -11.19
CA THR A 102 22.84 7.58 -11.36
C THR A 102 23.58 6.53 -10.52
N GLU A 103 22.97 6.08 -9.43
CA GLU A 103 23.52 5.08 -8.51
C GLU A 103 23.13 3.65 -8.89
N GLY A 104 22.20 3.47 -9.82
CA GLY A 104 21.74 2.15 -10.26
C GLY A 104 20.25 2.11 -10.63
N LYS A 105 19.84 0.95 -11.12
CA LYS A 105 18.44 0.66 -11.49
C LYS A 105 17.60 0.36 -10.27
N LEU A 106 16.43 0.98 -10.15
CA LEU A 106 15.49 0.67 -9.07
C LEU A 106 14.91 -0.73 -9.26
N GLN A 107 14.98 -1.55 -8.21
CA GLN A 107 14.45 -2.92 -8.22
C GLN A 107 12.93 -2.97 -8.39
N GLN A 108 12.23 -1.97 -7.87
CA GLN A 108 10.78 -1.88 -7.93
C GLN A 108 10.34 -1.25 -9.26
N LEU A 109 9.27 -1.79 -9.84
CA LEU A 109 8.57 -1.19 -10.96
C LEU A 109 7.57 -0.13 -10.47
N TYR A 110 7.47 0.97 -11.20
CA TYR A 110 6.65 2.10 -10.80
C TYR A 110 5.41 2.25 -11.67
N SER A 111 4.26 2.51 -11.06
CA SER A 111 3.08 2.95 -11.78
C SER A 111 3.18 4.45 -12.07
N ARG A 112 2.45 4.92 -13.08
CA ARG A 112 2.56 6.31 -13.54
C ARG A 112 2.32 7.37 -12.45
N ASN A 113 1.44 7.10 -11.49
CA ASN A 113 1.11 8.00 -10.38
C ASN A 113 2.19 8.09 -9.28
N GLN A 114 3.18 7.19 -9.26
CA GLN A 114 4.20 7.12 -8.21
C GLN A 114 5.39 8.07 -8.45
N PHE A 115 5.50 8.63 -9.65
CA PHE A 115 6.57 9.55 -10.02
C PHE A 115 6.03 10.74 -10.81
N THR A 116 6.84 11.79 -10.89
CA THR A 116 6.55 12.98 -11.69
C THR A 116 7.62 13.17 -12.74
N VAL A 117 7.21 13.32 -14.00
CA VAL A 117 8.11 13.66 -15.11
C VAL A 117 8.64 15.08 -14.93
N CYS A 118 9.94 15.25 -15.15
CA CYS A 118 10.61 16.54 -15.16
C CYS A 118 10.56 17.14 -16.57
N LYS A 119 10.45 18.46 -16.66
CA LYS A 119 10.50 19.18 -17.95
C LYS A 119 11.89 19.13 -18.57
N GLU A 120 12.92 19.10 -17.73
CA GLU A 120 14.32 19.08 -18.12
C GLU A 120 14.86 17.65 -18.06
N LYS A 121 15.75 17.33 -19.00
CA LYS A 121 16.50 16.07 -19.02
C LYS A 121 17.77 16.25 -18.19
N ILE A 122 17.74 15.73 -16.97
CA ILE A 122 18.81 15.86 -15.98
C ILE A 122 19.73 14.63 -16.03
N ILE A 123 19.19 13.46 -16.36
CA ILE A 123 19.89 12.17 -16.37
C ILE A 123 19.60 11.47 -17.70
N GLN A 124 20.62 10.92 -18.35
CA GLN A 124 20.47 10.11 -19.56
C GLN A 124 20.46 8.61 -19.23
N ILE A 125 20.03 7.78 -20.19
CA ILE A 125 19.86 6.34 -19.96
C ILE A 125 21.24 5.66 -19.82
N GLU A 126 22.24 6.20 -20.51
CA GLU A 126 23.61 5.71 -20.58
C GLU A 126 24.36 5.91 -19.26
N ASP A 127 23.97 6.90 -18.46
CA ASP A 127 24.57 7.22 -17.17
C ASP A 127 24.12 6.26 -16.04
N VAL A 128 23.18 5.36 -16.32
CA VAL A 128 22.60 4.45 -15.33
C VAL A 128 23.45 3.17 -15.23
N PRO A 129 24.07 2.90 -14.07
CA PRO A 129 24.81 1.66 -13.90
C PRO A 129 23.89 0.44 -13.80
N ALA A 130 24.40 -0.73 -14.18
CA ALA A 130 23.62 -1.98 -14.30
C ALA A 130 23.28 -2.65 -12.96
N ASN A 131 23.80 -2.12 -11.85
CA ASN A 131 23.50 -2.61 -10.50
C ASN A 131 22.04 -2.31 -10.13
N SER A 132 21.42 -3.21 -9.36
CA SER A 132 20.06 -3.05 -8.88
C SER A 132 20.04 -2.57 -7.44
N ILE A 133 19.40 -1.43 -7.19
CA ILE A 133 19.32 -0.79 -5.88
C ILE A 133 17.87 -0.59 -5.46
N SER A 134 17.61 -0.60 -4.15
CA SER A 134 16.33 -0.21 -3.59
C SER A 134 16.18 1.31 -3.55
N LEU A 135 14.95 1.82 -3.49
CA LEU A 135 14.70 3.27 -3.34
C LEU A 135 15.33 3.84 -2.06
N ARG A 136 15.42 3.04 -1.00
CA ARG A 136 16.06 3.44 0.26
C ARG A 136 17.57 3.56 0.10
N GLU A 137 18.21 2.63 -0.60
CA GLU A 137 19.65 2.71 -0.88
C GLU A 137 19.96 3.90 -1.76
N ALA A 138 19.18 4.12 -2.82
CA ALA A 138 19.29 5.33 -3.64
C ALA A 138 19.18 6.60 -2.77
N ALA A 139 18.15 6.70 -1.93
CA ALA A 139 17.96 7.83 -1.03
C ALA A 139 19.15 8.05 -0.06
N ARG A 140 19.78 6.96 0.40
CA ARG A 140 20.99 7.02 1.24
C ARG A 140 22.21 7.50 0.45
N SER A 141 22.42 7.01 -0.77
CA SER A 141 23.54 7.45 -1.61
C SER A 141 23.46 8.95 -1.94
N PHE A 142 22.26 9.47 -2.19
CA PHE A 142 22.06 10.91 -2.43
C PHE A 142 22.05 11.78 -1.17
N SER A 143 22.13 11.18 0.02
CA SER A 143 22.12 11.92 1.28
C SER A 143 23.53 12.31 1.70
N ASN A 144 23.73 13.58 2.03
CA ASN A 144 25.03 14.06 2.53
C ASN A 144 25.31 13.60 3.98
N LEU A 145 24.29 13.13 4.70
CA LEU A 145 24.35 12.80 6.13
C LEU A 145 24.12 11.30 6.43
N GLY A 146 24.15 10.43 5.42
CA GLY A 146 23.99 8.97 5.60
C GLY A 146 22.54 8.47 5.70
N GLY A 147 21.57 9.34 5.39
CA GLY A 147 20.17 8.99 5.17
C GLY A 147 19.35 8.96 6.44
N GLN A 148 18.49 7.94 6.61
CA GLN A 148 17.58 7.73 7.74
C GLN A 148 18.21 8.23 9.05
N GLY A 149 17.87 9.46 9.47
CA GLY A 149 18.52 10.21 10.56
C GLY A 149 18.22 9.65 11.96
N TYR A 150 17.95 8.35 12.01
CA TYR A 150 17.55 7.61 13.16
C TYR A 150 18.24 6.24 13.14
N ASP A 151 19.20 6.06 14.03
CA ASP A 151 19.86 4.79 14.30
C ASP A 151 19.65 4.38 15.76
N ARG A 152 18.83 3.33 16.01
CA ARG A 152 18.61 2.72 17.34
C ARG A 152 19.39 1.43 17.45
N CYS A 153 20.06 1.21 18.57
CA CYS A 153 20.22 -0.17 19.03
C CYS A 153 18.91 -0.68 19.63
N THR A 154 18.58 -1.95 19.39
CA THR A 154 17.44 -2.64 19.99
C THR A 154 17.82 -3.30 21.32
N CYS A 155 18.90 -2.85 21.96
CA CYS A 155 19.41 -3.46 23.17
C CYS A 155 18.48 -3.20 24.36
N THR A 156 18.15 -4.25 25.08
CA THR A 156 17.34 -4.17 26.30
C THR A 156 18.20 -4.02 27.57
N GLN A 157 19.49 -4.37 27.48
CA GLN A 157 20.49 -4.31 28.54
C GLN A 157 21.64 -3.34 28.20
N SER A 158 22.60 -3.16 29.12
CA SER A 158 23.76 -2.27 28.94
C SER A 158 24.59 -2.66 27.70
N CYS A 159 24.82 -1.72 26.80
CA CYS A 159 25.49 -1.91 25.50
C CYS A 159 27.01 -2.18 25.59
N LYS A 160 27.44 -3.23 26.29
CA LYS A 160 28.86 -3.54 26.51
C LYS A 160 29.51 -4.36 25.41
N THR A 161 28.74 -5.19 24.70
CA THR A 161 29.25 -6.14 23.70
C THR A 161 28.87 -5.72 22.28
N ASN A 162 29.52 -6.32 21.28
CA ASN A 162 29.21 -6.12 19.85
C ASN A 162 27.83 -6.65 19.43
N LYS A 163 27.03 -7.15 20.37
CA LYS A 163 25.58 -7.36 20.20
C LYS A 163 24.84 -6.02 20.04
N CYS A 164 25.40 -4.93 20.56
CA CYS A 164 24.88 -3.60 20.32
C CYS A 164 25.25 -3.12 18.91
N LYS A 165 24.24 -2.75 18.11
CA LYS A 165 24.43 -2.18 16.77
C LYS A 165 25.28 -0.91 16.77
N CYS A 166 25.16 -0.08 17.81
CA CYS A 166 25.95 1.15 17.94
C CYS A 166 27.41 0.82 18.23
N LYS A 167 27.67 -0.03 19.23
CA LYS A 167 29.05 -0.42 19.56
C LYS A 167 29.74 -1.18 18.42
N LYS A 168 29.01 -2.04 17.70
CA LYS A 168 29.53 -2.76 16.53
C LYS A 168 29.91 -1.83 15.36
N ALA A 169 29.23 -0.70 15.24
CA ALA A 169 29.52 0.33 14.24
C ALA A 169 30.44 1.43 14.80
N ASP A 170 31.16 1.15 15.88
CA ASP A 170 32.08 2.07 16.57
C ASP A 170 31.48 3.45 16.87
N ARG A 171 30.19 3.49 17.21
CA ARG A 171 29.45 4.71 17.57
C ARG A 171 28.83 4.62 18.96
N LEU A 172 28.75 5.77 19.62
CA LEU A 172 28.12 5.89 20.94
C LEU A 172 26.59 5.88 20.84
N CYS A 173 25.92 5.29 21.83
CA CYS A 173 24.46 5.28 21.91
C CYS A 173 23.95 6.64 22.38
N ASN A 174 23.03 7.23 21.62
CA ASN A 174 22.35 8.46 22.01
C ASN A 174 21.15 8.21 22.93
N SER A 175 20.58 9.27 23.49
CA SER A 175 19.36 9.25 24.32
C SER A 175 18.13 8.66 23.62
N LYS A 176 18.15 8.55 22.29
CA LYS A 176 17.04 7.97 21.53
C LYS A 176 17.12 6.43 21.49
N CYS A 177 18.30 5.82 21.70
CA CYS A 177 18.47 4.37 21.81
C CYS A 177 17.90 3.80 23.12
N HIS A 178 18.04 4.55 24.21
CA HIS A 178 17.54 4.17 25.53
C HIS A 178 16.93 5.40 26.20
N ALA A 179 15.63 5.35 26.49
CA ALA A 179 14.93 6.46 27.15
C ALA A 179 15.32 6.62 28.63
N SER A 180 15.58 5.52 29.35
CA SER A 180 15.74 5.51 30.81
C SER A 180 16.73 4.48 31.38
N LYS A 181 17.32 3.62 30.55
CA LYS A 181 18.24 2.56 31.02
C LYS A 181 19.69 3.02 31.00
N SER A 182 20.49 2.54 31.95
CA SER A 182 21.94 2.80 31.98
C SER A 182 22.64 2.14 30.78
N CYS A 183 23.11 2.98 29.85
CA CYS A 183 23.91 2.54 28.72
C CYS A 183 25.40 2.63 29.08
N ALA A 184 26.15 1.56 28.83
CA ALA A 184 27.60 1.52 29.02
C ALA A 184 28.41 1.97 27.78
N ASN A 185 27.72 2.31 26.68
CA ASN A 185 28.31 2.80 25.43
C ASN A 185 27.65 4.13 25.10
N LYS A 186 27.95 5.17 25.88
CA LYS A 186 27.38 6.51 25.76
C LYS A 186 28.49 7.49 25.41
#